data_AF-A0A7S1Q6B3-F1
#
_entry.id   AF-A0A7S1Q6B3-F1
#
_cell.length_a   1.000
_cell.length_b   1.000
_cell.length_c   1.000
_cell.angle_alpha   90.00
_cell.angle_beta   90.00
_cell.angle_gamma   90.00
#
_symmetry.space_group_name_H-M   'P 1'
#
loop_
_entity.id
_entity.type
_entity.pdbx_description
1 polymer ?
#
loop_
_entity_poly.entity_id
_entity_poly.type
_entity_poly.pdbx_seq_one_letter_code
_entity_poly.pdbx_strand_id
1 'polypeptide(L)'
;QQLDMESNGKRVQMDGTVCPTTTGAIYFGEPGTNGQHSFYQLMHQGRVVPAEFIGFSASQNPVELPGEPVANHDELMSNFFAQPDALALGKTADELKAEGVPEKLIAHKTFPGDRPSLSLLLPVCNANYLGQLLALYEHRTAVQGWIWGINSFDQWGVELGKVLAGEVRTFLAGARKGAADDSKFIGPTKALLKKYLE
;
A
#
# COMPACT_ATOMS: atom_id res chain seq x y z
N GLN A 1 -3.11 3.77 -4.84
CA GLN A 1 -3.34 2.32 -5.06
C GLN A 1 -3.77 2.05 -6.49
N GLN A 2 -4.97 2.44 -6.92
CA GLN A 2 -5.46 2.20 -8.29
C GLN A 2 -4.47 2.68 -9.37
N LEU A 3 -4.03 3.94 -9.29
CA LEU A 3 -3.11 4.55 -10.26
C LEU A 3 -1.92 3.64 -10.61
N ASP A 4 -1.22 3.08 -9.63
CA ASP A 4 -0.05 2.23 -9.91
C ASP A 4 -0.43 0.78 -10.20
N MET A 5 -1.27 0.18 -9.34
CA MET A 5 -1.56 -1.25 -9.41
C MET A 5 -2.35 -1.64 -10.66
N GLU A 6 -3.31 -0.81 -11.10
CA GLU A 6 -4.09 -1.06 -12.31
C GLU A 6 -3.27 -0.77 -13.58
N SER A 7 -2.44 0.28 -13.55
CA SER A 7 -1.59 0.66 -14.67
C SER A 7 -0.44 -0.33 -14.89
N ASN A 8 0.32 -0.63 -13.83
CA ASN A 8 1.61 -1.32 -13.92
C ASN A 8 1.57 -2.78 -13.44
N GLY A 9 0.45 -3.26 -12.91
CA GLY A 9 0.21 -4.66 -12.55
C GLY A 9 0.02 -5.57 -13.76
N LYS A 10 1.05 -5.66 -14.60
CA LYS A 10 1.04 -6.36 -15.89
C LYS A 10 2.00 -7.54 -15.87
N ARG A 11 1.82 -8.46 -16.83
CA ARG A 11 2.69 -9.64 -17.00
C ARG A 11 3.30 -9.76 -18.41
N VAL A 12 2.91 -8.87 -19.32
CA VAL A 12 3.39 -8.84 -20.69
C VAL A 12 3.86 -7.44 -21.05
N GLN A 13 4.91 -7.37 -21.87
CA GLN A 13 5.41 -6.17 -22.50
C GLN A 13 4.46 -5.71 -23.62
N MET A 14 4.70 -4.52 -24.16
CA MET A 14 3.92 -3.93 -25.25
C MET A 14 3.89 -4.79 -26.52
N ASP A 15 4.94 -5.59 -26.76
CA ASP A 15 5.04 -6.53 -27.88
C ASP A 15 4.34 -7.89 -27.61
N GLY A 16 3.75 -8.07 -26.43
CA GLY A 16 3.08 -9.29 -26.01
C GLY A 16 3.99 -10.36 -25.39
N THR A 17 5.30 -10.14 -25.33
CA THR A 17 6.22 -11.06 -24.66
C THR A 17 6.03 -11.02 -23.14
N VAL A 18 6.27 -12.13 -22.45
CA VAL A 18 6.16 -12.19 -20.99
C VAL A 18 7.29 -11.38 -20.36
N CYS A 19 6.96 -10.53 -19.38
CA CYS A 19 7.95 -9.75 -18.64
C CYS A 19 8.94 -10.68 -17.91
N PRO A 20 10.26 -10.42 -17.96
CA PRO A 20 11.27 -11.26 -17.32
C PRO A 20 11.31 -11.10 -15.79
N THR A 21 10.62 -10.08 -15.26
CA THR A 21 10.51 -9.77 -13.83
C THR A 21 9.06 -9.44 -13.49
N THR A 22 8.74 -9.44 -12.19
CA THR A 22 7.48 -8.88 -11.70
C THR A 22 7.45 -7.38 -11.93
N THR A 23 6.32 -6.85 -12.45
CA THR A 23 6.07 -5.42 -12.60
C THR A 23 4.94 -4.98 -11.65
N GLY A 24 4.91 -3.68 -11.34
CA GLY A 24 3.93 -3.10 -10.41
C GLY A 24 4.17 -3.54 -8.96
N ALA A 25 4.14 -2.60 -8.03
CA ALA A 25 4.20 -2.93 -6.61
C ALA A 25 2.78 -3.04 -6.04
N ILE A 26 2.63 -3.78 -4.94
CA ILE A 26 1.41 -3.70 -4.14
C ILE A 26 1.48 -2.42 -3.31
N TYR A 27 0.65 -1.46 -3.65
CA TYR A 27 0.53 -0.21 -2.90
C TYR A 27 -0.48 -0.36 -1.76
N PHE A 28 -0.05 0.01 -0.55
CA PHE A 28 -0.92 0.16 0.62
C PHE A 28 -0.37 1.27 1.52
N GLY A 29 -1.19 1.78 2.42
CA GLY A 29 -0.77 2.82 3.37
C GLY A 29 -1.94 3.42 4.13
N GLU A 30 -1.60 4.15 5.19
CA GLU A 30 -2.51 4.93 6.04
C GLU A 30 -1.81 6.23 6.43
N PRO A 31 -2.53 7.32 6.76
CA PRO A 31 -1.92 8.53 7.28
C PRO A 31 -1.09 8.27 8.53
N GLY A 32 0.01 9.01 8.69
CA GLY A 32 0.73 9.08 9.96
C GLY A 32 -0.05 9.93 10.97
N THR A 33 -0.07 9.62 12.26
CA THR A 33 0.64 8.51 12.94
C THR A 33 -0.16 7.20 12.99
N ASN A 34 -1.38 7.15 12.45
CA ASN A 34 -2.28 5.98 12.53
C ASN A 34 -1.60 4.67 12.07
N GLY A 35 -0.88 4.70 10.94
CA GLY A 35 -0.15 3.54 10.43
C GLY A 35 0.92 2.99 11.39
N GLN A 36 1.51 3.86 12.22
CA GLN A 36 2.52 3.48 13.21
C GLN A 36 1.96 2.53 14.27
N HIS A 37 0.66 2.66 14.57
CA HIS A 37 -0.06 1.83 15.52
C HIS A 37 -0.80 0.65 14.87
N SER A 38 -0.53 0.37 13.59
CA SER A 38 -1.17 -0.72 12.84
C SER A 38 -0.17 -1.72 12.27
N PHE A 39 0.68 -1.29 11.33
CA PHE A 39 1.53 -2.21 10.55
C PHE A 39 3.04 -1.87 10.59
N TYR A 40 3.45 -0.82 11.29
CA TYR A 40 4.88 -0.44 11.37
C TYR A 40 5.73 -1.48 12.11
N GLN A 41 5.15 -2.30 12.99
CA GLN A 41 5.81 -3.47 13.57
C GLN A 41 6.37 -4.39 12.46
N LEU A 42 5.57 -4.67 11.43
CA LEU A 42 6.01 -5.45 10.28
C LEU A 42 7.07 -4.71 9.47
N MET A 43 6.89 -3.40 9.27
CA MET A 43 7.85 -2.60 8.50
C MET A 43 9.23 -2.51 9.16
N HIS A 44 9.29 -2.50 10.49
CA HIS A 44 10.54 -2.35 11.26
C HIS A 44 11.28 -3.66 11.53
N GLN A 45 10.57 -4.76 11.77
CA GLN A 45 11.19 -6.03 12.16
C GLN A 45 10.81 -7.22 11.27
N GLY A 46 9.75 -7.08 10.46
CA GLY A 46 9.32 -8.08 9.48
C GLY A 46 9.95 -7.86 8.11
N ARG A 47 9.14 -8.11 7.07
CA ARG A 47 9.55 -7.94 5.66
C ARG A 47 9.96 -6.50 5.38
N VAL A 48 10.98 -6.34 4.54
CA VAL A 48 11.37 -5.02 4.05
C VAL A 48 10.26 -4.51 3.11
N VAL A 49 9.70 -3.35 3.45
CA VAL A 49 8.70 -2.65 2.64
C VAL A 49 9.24 -1.24 2.43
N PRO A 50 9.69 -0.89 1.21
CA PRO A 50 10.10 0.48 0.91
C PRO A 50 8.96 1.46 1.22
N ALA A 51 9.27 2.54 1.94
CA ALA A 51 8.28 3.50 2.40
C ALA A 51 8.43 4.86 1.70
N GLU A 52 7.32 5.48 1.34
CA GLU A 52 7.28 6.86 0.86
C GLU A 52 6.54 7.71 1.89
N PHE A 53 7.27 8.57 2.61
CA PHE A 53 6.74 9.49 3.60
C PHE A 53 6.43 10.83 2.93
N ILE A 54 5.21 11.33 3.12
CA ILE A 54 4.77 12.63 2.60
C ILE A 54 4.33 13.49 3.78
N GLY A 55 4.97 14.64 3.96
CA GLY A 55 4.71 15.59 5.03
C GLY A 55 4.45 17.00 4.51
N PHE A 56 3.90 17.85 5.36
CA PHE A 56 3.70 19.27 5.07
C PHE A 56 4.34 20.13 6.18
N SER A 57 5.01 21.22 5.81
CA SER A 57 5.64 22.13 6.80
C SER A 57 4.62 22.91 7.64
N ALA A 58 3.39 23.08 7.17
CA ALA A 58 2.33 23.79 7.89
C ALA A 58 1.01 23.00 7.94
N SER A 59 0.34 23.08 9.09
CA SER A 59 -1.01 22.55 9.29
C SER A 59 -2.06 23.42 8.60
N GLN A 60 -3.12 22.79 8.09
CA GLN A 60 -4.33 23.48 7.64
C GLN A 60 -5.17 24.01 8.81
N ASN A 61 -4.97 23.47 10.02
CA ASN A 61 -5.62 23.88 11.24
C ASN A 61 -4.58 23.89 12.39
N PRO A 62 -3.78 24.95 12.52
CA PRO A 62 -2.73 25.02 13.54
C PRO A 62 -3.34 25.05 14.94
N VAL A 63 -2.80 24.22 15.83
CA VAL A 63 -3.18 24.15 17.24
C VAL A 63 -1.91 24.19 18.09
N GLU A 64 -1.88 25.13 19.02
CA GLU A 64 -0.84 25.30 20.03
C GLU A 64 -1.56 25.65 21.34
N LEU A 65 -1.33 24.84 22.38
CA LEU A 65 -1.99 25.00 23.67
C LEU A 65 -0.99 25.50 24.72
N PRO A 66 -1.37 26.44 25.61
CA PRO A 66 -0.51 26.87 26.69
C PRO A 66 -0.09 25.71 27.59
N GLY A 67 1.21 25.59 27.85
CA GLY A 67 1.77 24.54 28.70
C GLY A 67 2.22 23.29 27.95
N GLU A 68 1.87 23.13 26.67
CA GLU A 68 2.43 22.08 25.82
C GLU A 68 3.82 22.47 25.32
N PRO A 69 4.77 21.52 25.21
CA PRO A 69 6.15 21.81 24.82
C PRO A 69 6.30 22.13 23.32
N VAL A 70 5.38 21.65 22.48
CA VAL A 70 5.38 21.83 21.03
C VAL A 70 3.95 21.97 20.51
N ALA A 71 3.78 22.58 19.34
CA ALA A 71 2.49 22.61 18.66
C ALA A 71 2.08 21.20 18.19
N ASN A 72 0.77 20.95 18.03
CA ASN A 72 0.27 19.64 17.60
C ASN A 72 0.84 19.20 16.24
N HIS A 73 1.12 20.15 15.34
CA HIS A 73 1.72 19.86 14.04
C HIS A 73 3.19 19.44 14.18
N ASP A 74 3.92 20.03 15.12
CA ASP A 74 5.31 19.65 15.39
C ASP A 74 5.37 18.27 16.04
N GLU A 75 4.40 17.91 16.91
CA GLU A 75 4.28 16.56 17.46
C GLU A 75 4.01 15.52 16.36
N LEU A 76 3.17 15.84 15.37
CA LEU A 76 2.98 14.99 14.18
C LEU A 76 4.28 14.88 13.38
N MET A 77 4.96 16.00 13.12
CA MET A 77 6.15 16.05 12.27
C MET A 77 7.39 15.44 12.94
N SER A 78 7.47 15.41 14.28
CA SER A 78 8.53 14.69 15.01
C SER A 78 8.60 13.23 14.55
N ASN A 79 7.44 12.60 14.36
CA ASN A 79 7.32 11.25 13.88
C ASN A 79 7.65 11.12 12.38
N PHE A 80 7.29 12.11 11.56
CA PHE A 80 7.65 12.12 10.13
C PHE A 80 9.17 12.07 9.93
N PHE A 81 9.93 12.80 10.75
CA PHE A 81 11.40 12.78 10.68
C PHE A 81 12.02 11.55 11.35
N ALA A 82 11.47 11.09 12.48
CA ALA A 82 12.05 9.97 13.22
C ALA A 82 11.90 8.61 12.51
N GLN A 83 10.80 8.38 11.79
CA GLN A 83 10.51 7.06 11.22
C GLN A 83 11.46 6.65 10.07
N PRO A 84 11.80 7.51 9.09
CA PRO A 84 12.83 7.22 8.09
C PRO A 84 14.19 6.87 8.72
N ASP A 85 14.62 7.61 9.73
CA ASP A 85 15.88 7.36 10.44
C ASP A 85 15.84 6.03 11.18
N ALA A 86 14.75 5.72 11.88
CA ALA A 86 14.58 4.44 12.56
C ALA A 86 14.61 3.25 11.59
N LEU A 87 14.00 3.39 10.40
CA LEU A 87 14.04 2.38 9.34
C LEU A 87 15.46 2.19 8.77
N ALA A 88 16.19 3.29 8.56
CA ALA A 88 17.52 3.24 7.98
C ALA A 88 18.58 2.74 8.98
N LEU A 89 18.61 3.32 10.18
CA LEU A 89 19.66 3.08 11.19
C LEU A 89 19.39 1.82 12.01
N GLY A 90 18.12 1.55 12.32
CA GLY A 90 17.77 0.47 13.24
C GLY A 90 18.35 0.67 14.64
N LYS A 91 18.60 -0.45 15.31
CA LYS A 91 19.15 -0.53 16.66
C LYS A 91 19.77 -1.89 16.89
N THR A 92 21.09 -1.90 17.06
CA THR A 92 21.92 -3.09 17.13
C THR A 92 21.84 -3.80 18.50
N ALA A 93 22.24 -5.06 18.51
CA ALA A 93 22.33 -5.84 19.75
C ALA A 93 23.30 -5.21 20.77
N ASP A 94 24.40 -4.61 20.32
CA ASP A 94 25.41 -4.02 21.20
C ASP A 94 24.92 -2.72 21.85
N GLU A 95 24.17 -1.89 21.11
CA GLU A 95 23.48 -0.73 21.69
C GLU A 95 22.46 -1.15 22.76
N LEU A 96 21.69 -2.21 22.52
CA LEU A 96 20.74 -2.74 23.50
C LEU A 96 21.46 -3.28 24.75
N LYS A 97 22.61 -3.93 24.60
CA LYS A 97 23.44 -4.37 25.74
C LYS A 97 23.95 -3.18 26.54
N ALA A 98 24.42 -2.13 25.86
CA ALA A 98 24.90 -0.92 26.50
C ALA A 98 23.79 -0.19 27.29
N GLU A 99 22.54 -0.28 26.82
CA GLU A 99 21.35 0.21 27.53
C GLU A 99 20.87 -0.69 28.69
N GLY A 100 21.56 -1.80 28.94
CA GLY A 100 21.20 -2.74 30.01
C GLY A 100 19.96 -3.59 29.70
N VAL A 101 19.63 -3.78 28.42
CA VAL A 101 18.55 -4.70 28.02
C VAL A 101 18.93 -6.12 28.42
N PRO A 102 18.06 -6.86 29.14
CA PRO A 102 18.34 -8.25 29.51
C PRO A 102 18.65 -9.11 28.28
N GLU A 103 19.66 -9.98 28.35
CA GLU A 103 20.15 -10.77 27.22
C GLU A 103 19.03 -11.49 26.45
N LYS A 104 18.09 -12.11 27.19
CA LYS A 104 16.93 -12.81 26.62
C LYS A 104 15.98 -11.95 25.77
N LEU A 105 16.05 -10.62 25.87
CA LEU A 105 15.22 -9.68 25.13
C LEU A 105 15.93 -9.01 23.97
N ILE A 106 17.26 -9.14 23.86
CA ILE A 106 18.04 -8.41 22.86
C ILE A 106 17.57 -8.75 21.44
N ALA A 107 17.43 -10.02 21.10
CA ALA A 107 16.97 -10.44 19.78
C ALA A 107 15.57 -9.90 19.44
N HIS A 108 14.68 -9.80 20.43
CA HIS A 108 13.32 -9.27 20.24
C HIS A 108 13.30 -7.75 20.06
N LYS A 109 14.25 -7.03 20.66
CA LYS A 109 14.36 -5.57 20.61
C LYS A 109 15.33 -5.06 19.56
N THR A 110 16.00 -5.95 18.83
CA THR A 110 16.91 -5.59 17.73
C THR A 110 16.09 -5.06 16.56
N PHE A 111 16.51 -3.93 16.01
CA PHE A 111 15.98 -3.38 14.77
C PHE A 111 17.10 -3.48 13.72
N PRO A 112 16.95 -4.27 12.66
CA PRO A 112 18.04 -4.53 11.74
C PRO A 112 18.48 -3.31 10.91
N GLY A 113 17.67 -2.25 10.85
CA GLY A 113 17.93 -1.11 9.97
C GLY A 113 17.84 -1.52 8.49
N ASP A 114 18.55 -0.78 7.63
CA ASP A 114 18.68 -1.03 6.19
C ASP A 114 17.33 -1.21 5.46
N ARG A 115 16.33 -0.41 5.87
CA ARG A 115 15.00 -0.39 5.26
C ARG A 115 14.81 0.91 4.48
N PRO A 116 14.64 0.85 3.15
CA PRO A 116 14.68 2.04 2.31
C PRO A 116 13.42 2.90 2.49
N SER A 117 13.62 4.21 2.46
CA SER A 117 12.52 5.17 2.44
C SER A 117 12.83 6.39 1.57
N LEU A 118 11.77 7.07 1.13
CA LEU A 118 11.80 8.37 0.45
C LEU A 118 10.96 9.35 1.27
N SER A 119 11.47 10.56 1.49
CA SER A 119 10.73 11.61 2.19
C SER A 119 10.45 12.80 1.26
N LEU A 120 9.18 13.18 1.14
CA LEU A 120 8.71 14.36 0.45
C LEU A 120 8.12 15.34 1.47
N LEU A 121 8.63 16.57 1.51
CA LEU A 121 8.12 17.64 2.37
C LEU A 121 7.63 18.79 1.51
N LEU A 122 6.33 19.08 1.59
CA LEU A 122 5.69 20.19 0.88
C LEU A 122 5.37 21.36 1.83
N PRO A 123 5.18 22.59 1.35
CA PRO A 123 4.99 23.73 2.27
C PRO A 123 3.69 23.68 3.07
N VAL A 124 2.56 23.43 2.41
CA VAL A 124 1.22 23.35 3.03
C VAL A 124 0.31 22.52 2.14
N CYS A 125 -0.66 21.83 2.73
CA CYS A 125 -1.67 21.11 1.95
C CYS A 125 -2.67 22.11 1.36
N ASN A 126 -2.46 22.53 0.11
CA ASN A 126 -3.38 23.37 -0.66
C ASN A 126 -3.55 22.80 -2.08
N ALA A 127 -4.50 23.34 -2.84
CA ALA A 127 -4.82 22.84 -4.18
C ALA A 127 -3.61 22.83 -5.14
N ASN A 128 -2.74 23.83 -5.07
CA ASN A 128 -1.55 23.92 -5.92
C ASN A 128 -0.55 22.79 -5.63
N TYR A 129 -0.22 22.54 -4.36
CA TYR A 129 0.73 21.49 -3.96
C TYR A 129 0.12 20.09 -4.11
N LEU A 130 -1.18 19.93 -3.88
CA LEU A 130 -1.87 18.67 -4.17
C LEU A 130 -1.89 18.34 -5.66
N GLY A 131 -2.09 19.33 -6.54
CA GLY A 131 -2.00 19.13 -8.00
C GLY A 131 -0.60 18.69 -8.44
N GLN A 132 0.45 19.29 -7.86
CA GLN A 132 1.84 18.85 -8.10
C GLN A 132 2.09 17.43 -7.61
N LEU A 133 1.61 17.07 -6.42
CA LEU A 133 1.75 15.72 -5.87
C LEU A 133 1.02 14.69 -6.75
N LEU A 134 -0.20 15.00 -7.20
CA LEU A 134 -0.94 14.14 -8.12
C LEU A 134 -0.15 13.91 -9.42
N ALA A 135 0.28 14.99 -10.09
CA ALA A 135 1.03 14.91 -11.35
C ALA A 135 2.37 14.16 -11.18
N LEU A 136 3.05 14.35 -10.05
CA LEU A 136 4.27 13.60 -9.73
C LEU A 136 4.03 12.09 -9.77
N TYR A 137 2.97 11.61 -9.09
CA TYR A 137 2.66 10.18 -9.06
C TYR A 137 2.15 9.65 -10.40
N GLU A 138 1.35 10.43 -11.15
CA GLU A 138 0.92 10.05 -12.51
C GLU A 138 2.12 9.84 -13.43
N HIS A 139 3.06 10.79 -13.45
CA HIS A 139 4.26 10.69 -14.26
C HIS A 139 5.19 9.59 -13.79
N ARG A 140 5.37 9.42 -12.47
CA ARG A 140 6.17 8.34 -11.90
C ARG A 140 5.65 6.97 -12.36
N THR A 141 4.34 6.74 -12.28
CA THR A 141 3.70 5.50 -12.74
C THR A 141 3.94 5.27 -14.23
N ALA A 142 3.76 6.30 -15.07
CA ALA A 142 4.01 6.19 -16.50
C ALA A 142 5.49 5.86 -16.82
N VAL A 143 6.43 6.54 -16.14
CA VAL A 143 7.87 6.30 -16.30
C VAL A 143 8.24 4.87 -15.93
N GLN A 144 7.72 4.34 -14.82
CA GLN A 144 7.94 2.93 -14.45
C GLN A 144 7.43 1.96 -15.51
N GLY A 145 6.25 2.22 -16.07
CA GLY A 145 5.71 1.44 -17.18
C GLY A 145 6.63 1.42 -18.39
N TRP A 146 7.16 2.60 -18.77
CA TRP A 146 8.12 2.72 -19.87
C TRP A 146 9.45 2.01 -19.58
N ILE A 147 9.95 2.06 -18.35
CA ILE A 147 11.16 1.32 -17.93
C ILE A 147 10.96 -0.19 -18.11
N TRP A 148 9.78 -0.72 -17.78
CA TRP A 148 9.47 -2.15 -17.96
C TRP A 148 9.01 -2.52 -19.38
N GLY A 149 8.78 -1.55 -20.26
CA GLY A 149 8.25 -1.80 -21.60
C GLY A 149 6.80 -2.31 -21.60
N ILE A 150 6.00 -1.99 -20.58
CA ILE A 150 4.59 -2.42 -20.45
C ILE A 150 3.62 -1.31 -20.86
N ASN A 151 2.36 -1.68 -21.10
CA ASN A 151 1.30 -0.70 -21.32
C ASN A 151 0.67 -0.27 -20.00
N SER A 152 0.97 0.94 -19.53
CA SER A 152 0.35 1.51 -18.32
C SER A 152 -1.09 1.98 -18.49
N PHE A 153 -1.64 1.96 -19.71
CA PHE A 153 -2.90 2.63 -20.04
C PHE A 153 -4.03 1.67 -20.44
N ASP A 154 -3.82 0.36 -20.32
CA ASP A 154 -4.88 -0.65 -20.45
C ASP A 154 -5.19 -1.35 -19.12
N GLN A 155 -6.29 -2.11 -19.10
CA GLN A 155 -6.73 -2.87 -17.92
C GLN A 155 -7.48 -4.17 -18.28
N TRP A 156 -7.00 -4.91 -19.28
CA TRP A 156 -7.68 -6.13 -19.75
C TRP A 156 -7.96 -7.19 -18.67
N GLY A 157 -7.16 -7.19 -17.59
CA GLY A 157 -7.31 -8.11 -16.47
C GLY A 157 -8.67 -8.05 -15.74
N VAL A 158 -9.43 -6.95 -15.86
CA VAL A 158 -10.73 -6.82 -15.17
C VAL A 158 -11.90 -7.47 -15.93
N GLU A 159 -11.70 -7.84 -17.19
CA GLU A 159 -12.81 -8.27 -18.06
C GLU A 159 -13.33 -9.68 -17.73
N LEU A 160 -12.45 -10.61 -17.37
CA LEU A 160 -12.85 -11.99 -17.07
C LEU A 160 -13.84 -12.06 -15.90
N GLY A 161 -13.60 -11.27 -14.85
CA GLY A 161 -14.49 -11.19 -13.68
C GLY A 161 -15.88 -10.67 -14.04
N LYS A 162 -15.97 -9.68 -14.95
CA LYS A 162 -17.25 -9.13 -15.43
C LYS A 162 -18.06 -10.18 -16.19
N VAL A 163 -17.42 -10.94 -17.06
CA VAL A 163 -18.08 -12.02 -17.82
C VAL A 163 -18.63 -13.09 -16.87
N LEU A 164 -17.81 -13.59 -15.95
CA LEU A 164 -18.22 -14.63 -15.00
C LEU A 164 -19.34 -14.14 -14.06
N ALA A 165 -19.29 -12.89 -13.62
CA ALA A 165 -20.37 -12.29 -12.82
C ALA A 165 -21.69 -12.22 -13.61
N GLY A 166 -21.63 -11.96 -14.92
CA GLY A 166 -22.79 -12.01 -15.82
C GLY A 166 -23.42 -13.41 -15.91
N GLU A 167 -22.58 -14.46 -15.95
CA GLU A 167 -23.06 -15.85 -15.92
C GLU A 167 -23.72 -16.20 -14.59
N VAL A 168 -23.10 -15.82 -13.47
CA VAL A 168 -23.68 -16.02 -12.13
C VAL A 168 -25.01 -15.27 -11.99
N ARG A 169 -25.10 -14.02 -12.49
CA ARG A 169 -26.34 -13.25 -12.50
C ARG A 169 -27.44 -13.97 -13.27
N THR A 170 -27.13 -14.50 -14.46
CA THR A 170 -28.08 -15.24 -15.29
C THR A 170 -28.56 -16.50 -14.57
N PHE A 171 -27.62 -17.26 -13.98
CA PHE A 171 -27.94 -18.42 -13.18
C PHE A 171 -28.88 -18.08 -12.01
N LEU A 172 -28.55 -17.08 -11.20
CA LEU A 172 -29.37 -16.67 -10.04
C LEU A 172 -30.78 -16.24 -10.47
N ALA A 173 -30.91 -15.52 -11.58
CA ALA A 173 -32.20 -15.11 -12.12
C ALA A 173 -33.04 -16.32 -12.58
N GLY A 174 -32.43 -17.33 -13.19
CA GLY A 174 -33.09 -18.58 -13.57
C GLY A 174 -33.47 -19.42 -12.34
N ALA A 175 -32.55 -19.58 -11.40
CA ALA A 175 -32.75 -20.36 -10.18
C ALA A 175 -33.93 -19.85 -9.33
N ARG A 176 -34.05 -18.52 -9.18
CA ARG A 176 -35.20 -17.91 -8.47
C ARG A 176 -36.54 -18.13 -9.18
N LYS A 177 -36.53 -18.51 -10.46
CA LYS A 177 -37.72 -18.88 -11.25
C LYS A 177 -37.92 -20.41 -11.36
N GLY A 178 -37.11 -21.21 -10.66
CA GLY A 178 -37.16 -22.68 -10.72
C GLY A 178 -36.48 -23.31 -11.94
N ALA A 179 -35.75 -22.53 -12.75
CA ALA A 179 -35.05 -22.99 -13.94
C ALA A 179 -33.55 -22.64 -13.85
N ALA A 180 -32.77 -23.48 -13.17
CA ALA A 180 -31.33 -23.27 -12.97
C ALA A 180 -30.50 -24.30 -13.75
N ASP A 181 -29.49 -23.83 -14.49
CA ASP A 181 -28.42 -24.67 -15.04
C ASP A 181 -27.09 -24.21 -14.44
N ASP A 182 -26.53 -25.02 -13.54
CA ASP A 182 -25.27 -24.74 -12.87
C ASP A 182 -24.06 -25.40 -13.57
N SER A 183 -24.24 -26.06 -14.72
CA SER A 183 -23.25 -26.92 -15.37
C SER A 183 -21.88 -26.24 -15.58
N LYS A 184 -21.87 -24.93 -15.83
CA LYS A 184 -20.68 -24.10 -16.02
C LYS A 184 -19.84 -23.86 -14.77
N PHE A 185 -20.40 -24.06 -13.57
CA PHE A 185 -19.70 -23.77 -12.32
C PHE A 185 -18.94 -24.98 -11.79
N ILE A 186 -17.80 -24.72 -11.14
CA ILE A 186 -17.04 -25.73 -10.42
C ILE A 186 -17.74 -26.15 -9.12
N GLY A 187 -17.37 -27.32 -8.59
CA GLY A 187 -18.00 -27.93 -7.41
C GLY A 187 -18.16 -27.00 -6.20
N PRO A 188 -17.10 -26.29 -5.75
CA PRO A 188 -17.21 -25.35 -4.62
C PRO A 188 -18.22 -24.22 -4.86
N THR A 189 -18.19 -23.62 -6.06
CA THR A 189 -19.12 -22.55 -6.44
C THR A 189 -20.56 -23.05 -6.45
N LYS A 190 -20.81 -24.25 -6.99
CA LYS A 190 -22.14 -24.89 -6.96
C LYS A 190 -22.66 -25.08 -5.53
N ALA A 191 -21.83 -25.61 -4.64
CA ALA A 191 -22.19 -25.85 -3.25
C ALA A 191 -22.56 -24.53 -2.52
N LEU A 192 -21.77 -23.47 -2.72
CA LEU A 192 -22.04 -22.16 -2.12
C LEU A 192 -23.28 -21.47 -2.73
N LEU A 193 -23.46 -21.54 -4.05
CA LEU A 193 -24.64 -21.00 -4.72
C LEU A 193 -25.92 -21.71 -4.24
N LYS A 194 -25.88 -23.05 -4.11
CA LYS A 194 -26.98 -23.81 -3.52
C LYS A 194 -27.28 -23.31 -2.11
N LYS A 195 -26.24 -23.17 -1.26
CA LYS A 195 -26.40 -22.70 0.11
C LYS A 195 -26.97 -21.27 0.20
N TYR A 196 -26.60 -20.39 -0.72
CA TYR A 196 -27.11 -19.02 -0.80
C TYR A 196 -28.58 -18.93 -1.26
N LEU A 197 -29.05 -19.92 -2.01
CA LEU A 197 -30.41 -19.96 -2.56
C LEU A 197 -31.44 -20.63 -1.63
N GLU A 198 -30.98 -21.45 -0.67
CA GLU A 198 -31.76 -21.95 0.47
C GLU A 198 -32.36 -20.78 1.30
#